data_AF-A0A1I4QKK3-F1
#
_entry.id   AF-A0A1I4QKK3-F1
#
_cell.length_a   1.000
_cell.length_b   1.000
_cell.length_c   1.000
_cell.angle_alpha   90.00
_cell.angle_beta   90.00
_cell.angle_gamma   90.00
#
_symmetry.space_group_name_H-M   'P 1'
#
loop_
_entity.id
_entity.type
_entity.pdbx_description
1 polymer ?
#
loop_
_entity_poly.entity_id
_entity_poly.type
_entity_poly.pdbx_seq_one_letter_code
_entity_poly.pdbx_strand_id
1 'polypeptide(L)'
;MNKAGLLALGLLLPAVLQAGGLQVENAWSRAMPPNINTGAVYLRLCNAGALPRAVIRMTTPVAARAELHQHVERAGVLSMQEVAELRLEPGECRQLRPGGDHLMLFGIGRPLQAGGSYPLTLELDDGTLLHLDFRVLGPGQRPGSNRQSEPD
;
A
#
# COMPACT_ATOMS: atom_id res chain seq x y z
N MET A 1 51.86 7.31 -18.90
CA MET A 1 51.49 5.88 -18.84
C MET A 1 51.54 5.52 -17.35
N ASN A 2 50.46 5.33 -16.57
CA ASN A 2 49.14 4.73 -16.83
C ASN A 2 48.07 5.34 -15.90
N LYS A 3 46.83 5.53 -16.41
CA LYS A 3 45.67 6.00 -15.64
C LYS A 3 45.07 4.82 -14.85
N ALA A 4 45.00 4.94 -13.52
CA ALA A 4 44.24 4.00 -12.68
C ALA A 4 42.75 4.33 -12.76
N GLY A 5 41.95 3.38 -13.25
CA GLY A 5 40.50 3.49 -13.29
C GLY A 5 39.87 3.01 -11.99
N LEU A 6 39.13 3.88 -11.29
CA LEU A 6 38.20 3.48 -10.25
C LEU A 6 36.84 3.16 -10.90
N LEU A 7 36.43 1.90 -10.84
CA LEU A 7 35.04 1.48 -11.06
C LEU A 7 34.27 1.66 -9.75
N ALA A 8 33.45 2.71 -9.68
CA ALA A 8 32.47 2.87 -8.60
C ALA A 8 31.24 1.99 -8.91
N LEU A 9 31.06 0.94 -8.13
CA LEU A 9 29.89 0.06 -8.18
C LEU A 9 28.72 0.79 -7.49
N GLY A 10 27.78 1.30 -8.28
CA GLY A 10 26.61 2.03 -7.79
C GLY A 10 25.66 1.12 -7.01
N LEU A 11 25.51 1.38 -5.71
CA LEU A 11 24.57 0.72 -4.82
C LEU A 11 23.13 1.15 -5.16
N LEU A 12 22.33 0.25 -5.73
CA LEU A 12 20.90 0.45 -5.95
C LEU A 12 20.16 0.34 -4.61
N LEU A 13 19.93 1.48 -3.94
CA LEU A 13 19.01 1.56 -2.79
C LEU A 13 17.56 1.51 -3.29
N PRO A 14 16.66 0.79 -2.61
CA PRO A 14 15.23 0.84 -2.92
C PRO A 14 14.73 2.28 -2.72
N ALA A 15 14.07 2.83 -3.74
CA ALA A 15 13.53 4.19 -3.68
C ALA A 15 12.37 4.23 -2.68
N VAL A 16 12.60 4.87 -1.52
CA VAL A 16 11.53 5.27 -0.62
C VAL A 16 10.92 6.54 -1.20
N LEU A 17 9.67 6.46 -1.67
CA LEU A 17 8.94 7.63 -2.12
C LEU A 17 8.58 8.47 -0.89
N GLN A 18 9.20 9.64 -0.76
CA GLN A 18 8.94 10.62 0.29
C GLN A 18 8.26 11.83 -0.34
N ALA A 19 6.99 12.05 0.00
CA ALA A 19 6.30 13.29 -0.33
C ALA A 19 5.34 13.65 0.81
N GLY A 20 5.27 14.94 1.15
CA GLY A 20 4.45 15.42 2.27
C GLY A 20 4.85 14.89 3.66
N GLY A 21 6.04 14.26 3.80
CA GLY A 21 6.47 13.62 5.05
C GLY A 21 5.91 12.21 5.27
N LEU A 22 5.08 11.69 4.35
CA LEU A 22 4.52 10.35 4.44
C LEU A 22 5.31 9.37 3.55
N GLN A 23 5.71 8.25 4.14
CA GLN A 23 6.35 7.12 3.46
C GLN A 23 5.34 6.00 3.26
N VAL A 24 5.34 5.44 2.06
CA VAL A 24 4.54 4.28 1.70
C VAL A 24 5.45 3.11 1.38
N GLU A 25 5.20 1.98 2.01
CA GLU A 25 5.98 0.77 1.81
C GLU A 25 5.09 -0.43 1.52
N ASN A 26 5.65 -1.40 0.78
CA ASN A 26 5.01 -2.70 0.54
C ASN A 26 3.57 -2.55 0.05
N ALA A 27 3.32 -1.69 -0.95
CA ALA A 27 1.99 -1.49 -1.53
C ALA A 27 1.61 -2.63 -2.48
N TRP A 28 0.50 -3.31 -2.21
CA TRP A 28 0.03 -4.46 -3.00
C TRP A 28 -1.46 -4.73 -2.82
N SER A 29 -2.01 -5.56 -3.70
CA SER A 29 -3.37 -6.06 -3.60
C SER A 29 -3.46 -7.53 -3.97
N ARG A 30 -4.58 -8.17 -3.63
CA ARG A 30 -4.82 -9.57 -3.99
C ARG A 30 -5.42 -9.68 -5.37
N ALA A 31 -4.99 -10.69 -6.12
CA ALA A 31 -5.68 -11.14 -7.30
C ALA A 31 -7.12 -11.52 -6.95
N MET A 32 -8.05 -11.17 -7.84
CA MET A 32 -9.47 -11.34 -7.61
C MET A 32 -10.01 -12.60 -8.30
N PRO A 33 -10.91 -13.35 -7.65
CA PRO A 33 -11.68 -14.38 -8.33
C PRO A 33 -12.53 -13.78 -9.47
N PRO A 34 -12.88 -14.57 -10.49
CA PRO A 34 -13.88 -14.16 -11.47
C PRO A 34 -15.19 -13.74 -10.79
N ASN A 35 -15.87 -12.74 -11.35
CA ASN A 35 -17.19 -12.23 -10.92
C ASN A 35 -17.23 -11.50 -9.56
N ILE A 36 -16.10 -11.27 -8.90
CA ILE A 36 -16.03 -10.35 -7.75
C ILE A 36 -15.64 -8.97 -8.25
N ASN A 37 -16.28 -7.91 -7.73
CA ASN A 37 -16.03 -6.51 -8.11
C ASN A 37 -15.55 -5.65 -6.93
N THR A 38 -15.18 -6.29 -5.82
CA THR A 38 -14.60 -5.67 -4.64
C THR A 38 -13.24 -6.27 -4.34
N GLY A 39 -12.28 -5.43 -3.95
CA GLY A 39 -10.91 -5.84 -3.67
C GLY A 39 -10.33 -5.08 -2.50
N ALA A 40 -9.42 -5.71 -1.78
CA ALA A 40 -8.68 -5.05 -0.71
C ALA A 40 -7.24 -4.77 -1.16
N VAL A 41 -6.73 -3.61 -0.76
CA VAL A 41 -5.33 -3.23 -0.95
C VAL A 41 -4.66 -2.98 0.40
N TYR A 42 -3.37 -3.26 0.44
CA TYR A 42 -2.57 -3.34 1.65
C TYR A 42 -1.24 -2.64 1.44
N LEU A 43 -0.73 -2.02 2.50
CA LEU A 43 0.49 -1.23 2.50
C LEU A 43 0.88 -0.89 3.94
N ARG A 44 2.08 -0.35 4.14
CA ARG A 44 2.47 0.29 5.39
C ARG A 44 2.64 1.79 5.13
N LEU A 45 1.98 2.61 5.94
CA LEU A 45 2.20 4.06 5.98
C LEU A 45 3.04 4.40 7.20
N CYS A 46 4.01 5.27 7.03
CA CYS A 46 4.79 5.85 8.12
C CYS A 46 4.87 7.36 7.93
N ASN A 47 4.55 8.12 8.97
CA ASN A 47 4.80 9.55 8.98
C ASN A 47 6.24 9.81 9.42
N ALA A 48 7.12 10.08 8.46
CA ALA A 48 8.52 10.45 8.68
C ALA A 48 8.72 11.97 8.77
N GLY A 49 7.64 12.76 8.70
CA GLY A 49 7.66 14.20 8.87
C GLY A 49 7.65 14.64 10.33
N ALA A 50 7.75 15.96 10.53
CA ALA A 50 7.71 16.59 11.85
C ALA A 50 6.31 17.04 12.28
N LEU A 51 5.31 16.93 11.39
CA LEU A 51 3.93 17.35 11.63
C LEU A 51 2.98 16.15 11.44
N PRO A 52 1.82 16.13 12.11
CA PRO A 52 0.78 15.14 11.84
C PRO A 52 0.37 15.17 10.35
N ARG A 53 0.01 14.00 9.82
CA ARG A 53 -0.47 13.82 8.45
C ARG A 53 -1.64 12.89 8.41
N ALA A 54 -2.61 13.16 7.55
CA ALA A 54 -3.75 12.28 7.34
C ALA A 54 -3.94 11.95 5.86
N VAL A 55 -4.22 10.68 5.57
CA VAL A 55 -4.78 10.28 4.27
C VAL A 55 -6.28 10.51 4.33
N ILE A 56 -6.78 11.40 3.49
CA ILE A 56 -8.19 11.84 3.50
C ILE A 56 -8.98 11.32 2.30
N ARG A 57 -8.30 10.94 1.21
CA ARG A 57 -8.95 10.39 0.02
C ARG A 57 -8.03 9.45 -0.71
N MET A 58 -8.66 8.53 -1.43
CA MET A 58 -7.99 7.61 -2.33
C MET A 58 -8.73 7.50 -3.66
N THR A 59 -7.98 7.37 -4.75
CA THR A 59 -8.57 7.19 -6.08
C THR A 59 -7.73 6.26 -6.94
N THR A 60 -8.40 5.55 -7.85
CA THR A 60 -7.74 4.69 -8.83
C THR A 60 -8.63 4.53 -10.06
N PRO A 61 -8.08 4.41 -11.28
CA PRO A 61 -8.90 4.19 -12.47
C PRO A 61 -9.53 2.79 -12.54
N VAL A 62 -9.11 1.83 -11.70
CA VAL A 62 -9.61 0.45 -11.77
C VAL A 62 -10.90 0.21 -10.99
N ALA A 63 -11.31 1.16 -10.14
CA ALA A 63 -12.45 1.04 -9.24
C ALA A 63 -13.29 2.33 -9.23
N ALA A 64 -14.60 2.20 -9.00
CA ALA A 64 -15.51 3.33 -8.93
C ALA A 64 -15.40 4.12 -7.61
N ARG A 65 -15.07 3.44 -6.50
CA ARG A 65 -14.80 4.06 -5.20
C ARG A 65 -13.71 3.32 -4.46
N ALA A 66 -13.02 4.05 -3.58
CA ALA A 66 -12.03 3.53 -2.65
C ALA A 66 -12.31 4.07 -1.24
N GLU A 67 -12.22 3.20 -0.23
CA GLU A 67 -12.54 3.51 1.17
C GLU A 67 -11.45 3.01 2.11
N LEU A 68 -11.24 3.76 3.21
CA LEU A 68 -10.37 3.36 4.33
C LEU A 68 -11.20 2.59 5.35
N HIS A 69 -10.81 1.35 5.66
CA HIS A 69 -11.53 0.50 6.62
C HIS A 69 -10.59 0.14 7.78
N GLN A 70 -11.05 0.37 9.01
CA GLN A 70 -10.35 -0.02 10.23
C GLN A 70 -10.97 -1.27 10.86
N HIS A 71 -10.12 -2.08 11.47
CA HIS A 71 -10.55 -3.19 12.30
C HIS A 71 -10.77 -2.71 13.73
N VAL A 72 -12.03 -2.68 14.16
CA VAL A 72 -12.41 -2.24 15.50
C VAL A 72 -12.95 -3.43 16.26
N GLU A 73 -12.41 -3.68 17.46
CA GLU A 73 -13.01 -4.62 18.40
C GLU A 73 -13.94 -3.85 19.34
N ARG A 74 -15.23 -4.22 19.35
CA ARG A 74 -16.17 -3.73 20.36
C ARG A 74 -16.87 -4.91 21.00
N ALA A 75 -16.77 -5.00 22.32
CA ALA A 75 -17.40 -6.05 23.13
C ALA A 75 -17.08 -7.48 22.63
N GLY A 76 -15.83 -7.73 22.23
CA GLY A 76 -15.38 -9.03 21.73
C GLY A 76 -15.80 -9.35 20.29
N VAL A 77 -16.46 -8.43 19.60
CA VAL A 77 -16.82 -8.56 18.18
C VAL A 77 -15.88 -7.67 17.36
N LEU A 78 -15.11 -8.30 16.47
CA LEU A 78 -14.32 -7.61 15.45
C LEU A 78 -15.25 -7.17 14.32
N SER A 79 -15.25 -5.87 14.01
CA SER A 79 -15.94 -5.32 12.85
C SER A 79 -15.00 -4.47 11.99
N MET A 80 -15.31 -4.45 10.70
CA MET A 80 -14.71 -3.52 9.74
C MET A 80 -15.57 -2.27 9.69
N GLN A 81 -14.97 -1.12 9.98
CA GLN A 81 -15.66 0.17 9.94
C GLN A 81 -14.95 1.10 8.96
N GLU A 82 -15.71 1.68 8.03
CA GLU A 82 -15.21 2.77 7.18
C GLU A 82 -14.84 3.98 8.05
N VAL A 83 -13.70 4.59 7.75
CA VAL A 83 -13.23 5.82 8.39
C VAL A 83 -12.99 6.90 7.34
N ALA A 84 -13.28 8.15 7.71
CA ALA A 84 -13.14 9.30 6.81
C ALA A 84 -11.67 9.65 6.53
N GLU A 85 -10.78 9.42 7.50
CA GLU A 85 -9.35 9.67 7.36
C GLU A 85 -8.53 8.65 8.14
N LEU A 86 -7.27 8.47 7.72
CA LEU A 86 -6.25 7.77 8.48
C LEU A 86 -5.15 8.75 8.85
N ARG A 87 -5.19 9.22 10.10
CA ARG A 87 -4.22 10.14 10.70
C ARG A 87 -3.04 9.40 11.32
N LEU A 88 -1.86 9.98 11.19
CA LEU A 88 -0.59 9.50 11.70
C LEU A 88 0.17 10.65 12.36
N GLU A 89 0.53 10.49 13.64
CA GLU A 89 1.43 11.42 14.32
C GLU A 89 2.89 11.26 13.81
N PRO A 90 3.77 12.26 14.01
CA PRO A 90 5.19 12.14 13.66
C PRO A 90 5.83 10.87 14.23
N GLY A 91 6.52 10.10 13.38
CA GLY A 91 7.16 8.84 13.73
C GLY A 91 6.22 7.63 13.80
N GLU A 92 4.92 7.84 13.61
CA GLU A 92 3.93 6.77 13.67
C GLU A 92 3.85 6.00 12.36
N CYS A 93 3.70 4.67 12.47
CA CYS A 93 3.39 3.81 11.35
C CYS A 93 2.06 3.08 11.55
N ARG A 94 1.31 2.90 10.47
CA ARG A 94 0.13 2.03 10.41
C ARG A 94 0.29 0.98 9.34
N GLN A 95 0.08 -0.27 9.74
CA GLN A 95 0.14 -1.42 8.86
C GLN A 95 -1.27 -1.78 8.40
N LEU A 96 -1.53 -1.61 7.11
CA LEU A 96 -2.73 -2.10 6.47
C LEU A 96 -2.45 -3.50 5.92
N ARG A 97 -3.17 -4.50 6.42
CA ARG A 97 -2.87 -5.92 6.18
C ARG A 97 -4.14 -6.78 6.23
N PRO A 98 -4.10 -7.98 5.63
CA PRO A 98 -5.20 -8.94 5.79
C PRO A 98 -5.53 -9.20 7.27
N GLY A 99 -6.80 -9.10 7.63
CA GLY A 99 -7.28 -9.29 9.01
C GLY A 99 -7.06 -8.09 9.95
N GLY A 100 -6.63 -6.94 9.42
CA GLY A 100 -6.58 -5.66 10.14
C GLY A 100 -7.10 -4.55 9.24
N ASP A 101 -6.62 -3.32 9.47
CA ASP A 101 -6.94 -2.17 8.63
C ASP A 101 -6.58 -2.44 7.16
N HIS A 102 -7.37 -1.93 6.24
CA HIS A 102 -7.14 -2.10 4.81
C HIS A 102 -7.95 -1.09 4.01
N LEU A 103 -7.62 -1.00 2.73
CA LEU A 103 -8.32 -0.11 1.82
C LEU A 103 -9.20 -0.95 0.91
N MET A 104 -10.48 -0.64 0.86
CA MET A 104 -11.46 -1.35 0.04
C MET A 104 -11.68 -0.61 -1.27
N LEU A 105 -11.62 -1.34 -2.38
CA LEU A 105 -11.96 -0.89 -3.71
C LEU A 105 -13.29 -1.52 -4.10
N PHE A 106 -14.20 -0.73 -4.65
CA PHE A 106 -15.52 -1.22 -5.10
C PHE A 106 -15.82 -0.80 -6.54
N GLY A 107 -16.65 -1.60 -7.20
CA GLY A 107 -17.00 -1.35 -8.60
C GLY A 107 -15.81 -1.56 -9.51
N ILE A 108 -15.00 -2.58 -9.24
CA ILE A 108 -13.83 -2.91 -10.05
C ILE A 108 -14.31 -3.42 -11.41
N GLY A 109 -13.98 -2.68 -12.48
CA GLY A 109 -14.51 -2.94 -13.81
C GLY A 109 -13.90 -4.17 -14.51
N ARG A 110 -12.65 -4.50 -14.18
CA ARG A 110 -11.95 -5.70 -14.67
C ARG A 110 -11.25 -6.38 -13.49
N PRO A 111 -11.37 -7.71 -13.33
CA PRO A 111 -10.70 -8.42 -12.24
C PRO A 111 -9.20 -8.12 -12.20
N LEU A 112 -8.68 -7.84 -11.00
CA LEU A 112 -7.24 -7.66 -10.76
C LEU A 112 -6.54 -9.01 -10.91
N GLN A 113 -5.65 -9.15 -11.90
CA GLN A 113 -4.98 -10.41 -12.21
C GLN A 113 -3.58 -10.46 -11.58
N ALA A 114 -3.21 -11.64 -11.06
CA ALA A 114 -1.89 -11.86 -10.48
C ALA A 114 -0.76 -11.49 -11.46
N GLY A 115 0.27 -10.81 -10.96
CA GLY A 115 1.37 -10.30 -11.77
C GLY A 115 1.09 -8.96 -12.46
N GLY A 116 -0.17 -8.50 -12.46
CA GLY A 116 -0.54 -7.17 -12.95
C GLY A 116 -0.17 -6.05 -11.98
N SER A 117 -0.35 -4.82 -12.43
CA SER A 117 -0.22 -3.61 -11.62
C SER A 117 -1.23 -2.54 -12.04
N TYR A 118 -1.51 -1.60 -11.15
CA TYR A 118 -2.34 -0.45 -11.43
C TYR A 118 -1.96 0.74 -10.53
N PRO A 119 -2.20 1.98 -11.00
CA PRO A 119 -1.93 3.15 -10.19
C PRO A 119 -3.04 3.40 -9.17
N LEU A 120 -2.67 3.95 -8.03
CA LEU A 120 -3.56 4.46 -7.00
C LEU A 120 -2.97 5.76 -6.45
N THR A 121 -3.83 6.76 -6.25
CA THR A 121 -3.42 8.05 -5.67
C THR A 121 -3.99 8.17 -4.27
N LEU A 122 -3.13 8.49 -3.30
CA LEU A 122 -3.53 8.95 -1.97
C LEU A 122 -3.49 10.47 -1.95
N GLU A 123 -4.52 11.10 -1.39
CA GLU A 123 -4.55 12.53 -1.12
C GLU A 123 -4.39 12.77 0.38
N LEU A 124 -3.46 13.65 0.72
CA LEU A 124 -3.18 14.05 2.09
C LEU A 124 -3.99 15.28 2.49
N ASP A 125 -4.07 15.52 3.79
CA ASP A 125 -4.76 16.67 4.41
C ASP A 125 -4.20 18.04 3.99
N ASP A 126 -2.96 18.10 3.51
CA ASP A 126 -2.34 19.32 2.95
C ASP A 126 -2.53 19.48 1.43
N GLY A 127 -3.32 18.60 0.80
CA GLY A 127 -3.57 18.58 -0.64
C GLY A 127 -2.48 17.88 -1.45
N THR A 128 -1.44 17.34 -0.81
CA THR A 128 -0.40 16.54 -1.49
C THR A 128 -1.02 15.28 -2.09
N LEU A 129 -0.66 14.97 -3.34
CA LEU A 129 -1.04 13.74 -4.01
C LEU A 129 0.16 12.78 -4.08
N LEU A 130 -0.01 11.59 -3.52
CA LEU A 130 0.97 10.50 -3.59
C LEU A 130 0.51 9.49 -4.63
N HIS A 131 1.26 9.38 -5.72
CA HIS A 131 1.01 8.39 -6.76
C HIS A 131 1.77 7.10 -6.45
N LEU A 132 1.05 5.99 -6.39
CA LEU A 132 1.54 4.68 -6.01
C LEU A 132 1.19 3.66 -7.08
N ASP A 133 2.13 2.77 -7.40
CA ASP A 133 1.85 1.59 -8.22
C ASP A 133 1.66 0.37 -7.34
N PHE A 134 0.45 -0.20 -7.37
CA PHE A 134 0.12 -1.41 -6.63
C PHE A 134 0.37 -2.63 -7.51
N ARG A 135 1.14 -3.58 -6.99
CA ARG A 135 1.28 -4.91 -7.61
C ARG A 135 0.15 -5.83 -7.15
N VAL A 136 -0.40 -6.58 -8.08
CA VAL A 136 -1.41 -7.60 -7.80
C VAL A 136 -0.71 -8.93 -7.55
N LEU A 137 -0.80 -9.43 -6.33
CA LEU A 137 -0.18 -10.69 -5.93
C LEU A 137 -1.17 -11.84 -5.96
N GLY A 138 -0.69 -13.02 -6.34
CA GLY A 138 -1.49 -14.24 -6.36
C GLY A 138 -1.84 -14.77 -4.96
N PRO A 139 -2.67 -15.81 -4.88
CA PRO A 139 -3.03 -16.44 -3.62
C PRO A 139 -1.78 -16.83 -2.79
N GLY A 140 -1.80 -16.47 -1.49
CA GLY A 140 -0.71 -16.80 -0.55
C GLY A 140 0.57 -15.97 -0.69
N GLN A 141 0.67 -15.07 -1.66
CA GLN A 141 1.84 -14.20 -1.84
C GLN A 141 1.73 -12.91 -1.00
N ARG A 142 2.87 -12.38 -0.55
CA ARG A 142 3.00 -11.08 0.13
C ARG A 142 4.28 -10.37 -0.34
N PRO A 143 4.39 -9.04 -0.27
CA PRO A 143 5.65 -8.34 -0.51
C PRO A 143 6.75 -8.90 0.39
N GLY A 144 7.92 -9.19 -0.17
CA GLY A 144 9.05 -9.76 0.57
C GLY A 144 8.94 -11.25 0.92
N SER A 145 7.84 -11.95 0.58
CA SER A 145 7.77 -13.41 0.71
C SER A 145 8.57 -14.10 -0.40
N ASN A 146 9.89 -13.93 -0.39
CA ASN A 146 10.76 -14.82 -1.15
C ASN A 146 10.77 -16.14 -0.36
N ARG A 147 9.91 -17.09 -0.78
CA ARG A 147 10.10 -18.49 -0.39
C ARG A 147 11.40 -18.93 -1.06
N GLN A 148 12.52 -18.79 -0.35
CA GLN A 148 13.53 -19.84 -0.42
C GLN A 148 12.79 -21.09 0.06
N SER A 149 12.66 -22.03 -0.84
CA SER A 149 12.18 -23.38 -0.60
C SER A 149 12.96 -23.98 0.56
N GLU A 150 12.34 -24.10 1.74
CA GLU A 150 12.70 -25.13 2.70
C GLU A 150 12.07 -26.44 2.18
N PRO A 151 12.86 -27.48 1.89
CA PRO A 151 12.33 -28.80 1.60
C PRO A 151 11.79 -29.43 2.89
N ASP A 152 10.66 -30.16 2.76
CA ASP A 152 10.11 -31.06 3.79
C ASP A 152 11.16 -32.08 4.28
#